data_AF-A0A7C5BAH6-F1
#
_entry.id   AF-A0A7C5BAH6-F1
#
_cell.length_a   1.000
_cell.length_b   1.000
_cell.length_c   1.000
_cell.angle_alpha   90.00
_cell.angle_beta   90.00
_cell.angle_gamma   90.00
#
_symmetry.space_group_name_H-M   'P 1'
#
loop_
_entity.id
_entity.type
_entity.pdbx_description
1 polymer ?
#
loop_
_entity_poly.entity_id
_entity_poly.type
_entity_poly.pdbx_seq_one_letter_code
_entity_poly.pdbx_strand_id
1 'polypeptide(L)'
;MQIQREVLTKIREKLKKHLLQDLNLSPLQTEELLTMYQEEEVEPYKFYDPNNGTLWILYSPKRSTIYSFLFENTQDMLNLLSDALDELILKESLIGVEILEEESHKIIDLLIRYGFRPFLRKRKNDLKFVRFELSTAIYFDRIKGKEIKPKGKYQKEKVVIKKLPSITYDQIKETLREIFILLGGIDKYVQKGMTVVLKPNVVADHGMRNGKYVGGVVTDKRILKALIELLLPLAKRIIVAEGSSINRKETFKLFELYNYFELVEIDPKKVSLCDLNTDDTEEIPVPYAKRLEARKVPKTLLEADVIINLPVMKTHFAAVVSLGVKNLQGCMPPLEKYMTHFFGLWQNLVNIHHLVKPKLTIVDALVAQEGFGPVYGEPKEMGLLIAGDNPVAVDAVCMRIMGLKPTDSPAVYLAYIQGIGPIEEENIEVVGNSIEEVRSPFLLPEINLSNGPHFKIFAEGACPGCKGYLHFVIHKLRRPDPKNPERQLIERPFDPEVNVFIGPYENGKISKKKKNIFIGLCQSHNASKGELVMGCPPHAEAIMNAVFKLFPDVPRPTYADESEEAKLEGMLKEILQKFQLT
;
A
#
# COMPACT_ATOMS: atom_id res chain seq x y z
N MET A 1 18.64 -7.24 -34.91
CA MET A 1 19.76 -7.74 -34.06
C MET A 1 21.06 -6.94 -34.24
N GLN A 2 21.61 -6.77 -35.45
CA GLN A 2 22.90 -6.06 -35.64
C GLN A 2 22.83 -4.56 -35.26
N ILE A 3 21.76 -3.86 -35.66
CA ILE A 3 21.50 -2.44 -35.31
C ILE A 3 21.33 -2.25 -33.79
N GLN A 4 20.65 -3.18 -33.11
CA GLN A 4 20.53 -3.14 -31.64
C GLN A 4 21.87 -3.33 -30.93
N ARG A 5 22.74 -4.22 -31.43
CA ARG A 5 24.08 -4.44 -30.85
C ARG A 5 24.97 -3.21 -31.00
N GLU A 6 24.94 -2.52 -32.14
CA GLU A 6 25.72 -1.29 -32.37
C GLU A 6 25.24 -0.14 -31.47
N VAL A 7 23.93 0.02 -31.31
CA VAL A 7 23.35 1.04 -30.42
C VAL A 7 23.73 0.78 -28.96
N LEU A 8 23.62 -0.47 -28.49
CA LEU A 8 24.04 -0.85 -27.14
C LEU A 8 25.54 -0.63 -26.91
N THR A 9 26.38 -0.90 -27.91
CA THR A 9 27.82 -0.66 -27.82
C THR A 9 28.13 0.82 -27.66
N LYS A 10 27.52 1.69 -28.48
CA LYS A 10 27.69 3.15 -28.37
C LYS A 10 27.20 3.70 -27.04
N ILE A 11 26.09 3.20 -26.51
CA ILE A 11 25.58 3.62 -25.20
C ILE A 11 26.52 3.17 -24.09
N ARG A 12 27.05 1.95 -24.17
CA ARG A 12 28.04 1.45 -23.20
C ARG A 12 29.32 2.28 -23.21
N GLU A 13 29.78 2.71 -24.38
CA GLU A 13 30.92 3.63 -24.50
C GLU A 13 30.61 5.02 -23.92
N LYS A 14 29.43 5.59 -24.21
CA LYS A 14 29.00 6.86 -23.63
C LYS A 14 28.88 6.78 -22.11
N LEU A 15 28.30 5.70 -21.60
CA LEU A 15 28.20 5.44 -20.18
C LEU A 15 29.60 5.30 -19.55
N LYS A 16 30.50 4.50 -20.14
CA LYS A 16 31.89 4.38 -19.67
C LYS A 16 32.58 5.74 -19.63
N LYS A 17 32.39 6.57 -20.68
CA LYS A 17 32.93 7.92 -20.73
C LYS A 17 32.39 8.79 -19.59
N HIS A 18 31.07 8.80 -19.38
CA HIS A 18 30.43 9.55 -18.31
C HIS A 18 30.96 9.13 -16.93
N LEU A 19 31.04 7.83 -16.67
CA LEU A 19 31.55 7.28 -15.40
C LEU A 19 33.01 7.65 -15.15
N LEU A 20 33.88 7.51 -16.16
CA LEU A 20 35.32 7.78 -16.02
C LEU A 20 35.65 9.28 -16.00
N GLN A 21 34.99 10.07 -16.84
CA GLN A 21 35.37 11.46 -17.11
C GLN A 21 34.50 12.47 -16.35
N ASP A 22 33.19 12.26 -16.31
CA ASP A 22 32.28 13.22 -15.69
C ASP A 22 32.16 12.95 -14.19
N LEU A 23 32.09 11.68 -13.79
CA LEU A 23 32.00 11.26 -12.37
C LEU A 23 33.36 10.91 -11.74
N ASN A 24 34.47 10.99 -12.50
CA ASN A 24 35.84 10.71 -12.04
C ASN A 24 36.00 9.34 -11.34
N LEU A 25 35.26 8.32 -11.76
CA LEU A 25 35.41 6.97 -11.20
C LEU A 25 36.69 6.30 -11.73
N SER A 26 37.29 5.45 -10.91
CA SER A 26 38.38 4.58 -11.36
C SER A 26 37.88 3.55 -12.39
N PRO A 27 38.77 2.96 -13.22
CA PRO A 27 38.42 1.87 -14.11
C PRO A 27 37.77 0.68 -13.40
N LEU A 28 38.24 0.36 -12.19
CA LEU A 28 37.69 -0.73 -11.37
C LEU A 28 36.24 -0.42 -10.96
N GLN A 29 36.00 0.74 -10.38
CA GLN A 29 34.66 1.19 -9.99
C GLN A 29 33.70 1.24 -11.19
N THR A 30 34.20 1.62 -12.36
CA THR A 30 33.41 1.67 -13.59
C THR A 30 32.98 0.26 -14.03
N GLU A 31 33.88 -0.73 -14.02
CA GLU A 31 33.52 -2.11 -14.38
C GLU A 31 32.60 -2.76 -13.33
N GLU A 32 32.79 -2.45 -12.05
CA GLU A 32 31.89 -2.88 -10.97
C GLU A 32 30.46 -2.33 -11.18
N LEU A 33 30.33 -1.05 -11.49
CA LEU A 33 29.02 -0.43 -11.75
C LEU A 33 28.35 -1.01 -12.99
N LEU A 34 29.12 -1.27 -14.06
CA LEU A 34 28.59 -1.93 -15.27
C LEU A 34 28.14 -3.35 -15.00
N THR A 35 28.84 -4.08 -14.13
CA THR A 35 28.44 -5.42 -13.69
C THR A 35 27.13 -5.35 -12.91
N MET A 36 27.01 -4.39 -12.00
CA MET A 36 25.75 -4.14 -11.29
C MET A 36 24.60 -3.84 -12.26
N TYR A 37 24.79 -2.97 -13.25
CA TYR A 37 23.76 -2.69 -14.23
C TYR A 37 23.32 -3.91 -15.05
N GLN A 38 24.20 -4.89 -15.25
CA GLN A 38 23.84 -6.16 -15.87
C GLN A 38 23.01 -7.05 -14.95
N GLU A 39 23.37 -7.17 -13.67
CA GLU A 39 22.61 -7.91 -12.65
C GLU A 39 21.19 -7.35 -12.47
N GLU A 40 21.07 -6.03 -12.61
CA GLU A 40 19.86 -5.26 -12.46
C GLU A 40 18.99 -5.21 -13.74
N GLU A 41 19.43 -5.85 -14.82
CA GLU A 41 18.74 -5.87 -16.12
C GLU A 41 18.42 -4.46 -16.61
N VAL A 42 19.42 -3.57 -16.54
CA VAL A 42 19.28 -2.17 -16.94
C VAL A 42 19.28 -2.03 -18.47
N GLU A 43 18.25 -1.36 -18.97
CA GLU A 43 18.02 -1.10 -20.39
C GLU A 43 18.07 0.42 -20.68
N PRO A 44 18.62 0.83 -21.83
CA PRO A 44 18.65 2.23 -22.21
C PRO A 44 17.38 2.68 -22.94
N TYR A 45 16.81 3.80 -22.52
CA TYR A 45 15.68 4.48 -23.15
C TYR A 45 16.14 5.82 -23.73
N LYS A 46 15.84 6.07 -25.00
CA LYS A 46 16.17 7.33 -25.68
C LYS A 46 14.95 8.25 -25.72
N PHE A 47 15.15 9.48 -25.26
CA PHE A 47 14.19 10.57 -25.40
C PHE A 47 14.81 11.68 -26.24
N TYR A 48 14.03 12.20 -27.19
CA TYR A 48 14.47 13.26 -28.09
C TYR A 48 13.39 14.34 -28.16
N ASP A 49 13.77 15.56 -27.82
CA ASP A 49 12.96 16.74 -28.05
C ASP A 49 13.69 17.66 -29.04
N PRO A 50 13.04 18.08 -30.14
CA PRO A 50 13.67 18.94 -31.15
C PRO A 50 14.22 20.27 -30.61
N ASN A 51 13.65 20.80 -29.53
CA ASN A 51 14.02 22.08 -28.95
C ASN A 51 15.03 21.91 -27.80
N ASN A 52 14.93 20.80 -27.04
CA ASN A 52 15.65 20.62 -25.78
C ASN A 52 16.82 19.64 -25.85
N GLY A 53 16.93 18.82 -26.91
CA GLY A 53 18.05 17.91 -27.16
C GLY A 53 17.73 16.43 -26.94
N THR A 54 18.75 15.63 -26.64
CA THR A 54 18.60 14.17 -26.41
C THR A 54 18.95 13.80 -24.97
N LEU A 55 18.14 12.94 -24.37
CA LEU A 55 18.38 12.34 -23.05
C LEU A 55 18.31 10.81 -23.18
N TRP A 56 19.32 10.13 -22.64
CA TRP A 56 19.23 8.69 -22.38
C TRP A 56 18.99 8.42 -20.90
N ILE A 57 18.06 7.53 -20.62
CA ILE A 57 17.76 7.04 -19.28
C ILE A 57 18.14 5.57 -19.22
N LEU A 58 18.95 5.18 -18.24
CA LEU A 58 19.23 3.78 -17.94
C LEU A 58 18.23 3.30 -16.90
N TYR A 59 17.32 2.41 -17.28
CA TYR A 59 16.18 2.00 -16.49
C TYR A 59 16.13 0.48 -16.32
N SER A 60 15.80 0.01 -15.11
CA SER A 60 15.51 -1.39 -14.84
C SER A 60 13.99 -1.61 -14.74
N PRO A 61 13.37 -2.33 -15.70
CA PRO A 61 11.97 -2.75 -15.60
C PRO A 61 11.72 -3.67 -14.40
N LYS A 62 12.73 -4.47 -14.03
CA LYS A 62 12.71 -5.39 -12.90
C LYS A 62 12.52 -4.69 -11.56
N ARG A 63 13.11 -3.50 -11.38
CA ARG A 63 13.01 -2.72 -10.12
C ARG A 63 12.18 -1.44 -10.25
N SER A 64 11.65 -1.17 -11.43
CA SER A 64 11.06 0.13 -11.78
C SER A 64 11.90 1.32 -11.33
N THR A 65 13.21 1.23 -11.57
CA THR A 65 14.22 2.17 -11.03
C THR A 65 15.13 2.66 -12.16
N ILE A 66 15.34 3.97 -12.23
CA ILE A 66 16.37 4.58 -13.09
C ILE A 66 17.71 4.54 -12.36
N TYR A 67 18.77 4.20 -13.09
CA TYR A 67 20.14 4.12 -12.57
C TYR A 67 21.08 5.21 -13.09
N SER A 68 20.78 5.88 -14.20
CA SER A 68 21.61 6.95 -14.73
C SER A 68 20.88 7.81 -15.78
N PHE A 69 21.33 9.05 -15.94
CA PHE A 69 20.87 10.01 -16.95
C PHE A 69 22.06 10.47 -17.79
N LEU A 70 21.98 10.35 -19.11
CA LEU A 70 23.02 10.82 -20.04
C LEU A 70 22.43 11.89 -20.98
N PHE A 71 22.74 13.15 -20.69
CA PHE A 71 22.28 14.31 -21.48
C PHE A 71 23.22 14.57 -22.66
N GLU A 72 22.67 14.83 -23.85
CA GLU A 72 23.41 15.20 -25.06
C GLU A 72 22.89 16.54 -25.61
N ASN A 73 23.76 17.56 -25.64
CA ASN A 73 23.51 18.88 -26.24
C ASN A 73 22.18 19.52 -25.81
N THR A 74 22.07 19.89 -24.53
CA THR A 74 20.79 20.38 -23.96
C THR A 74 20.82 21.86 -23.58
N GLN A 75 19.83 22.63 -24.06
CA GLN A 75 19.59 24.02 -23.65
C GLN A 75 18.70 24.11 -22.38
N ASP A 76 17.71 23.21 -22.24
CA ASP A 76 16.82 23.13 -21.08
C ASP A 76 16.67 21.69 -20.57
N MET A 77 17.51 21.33 -19.58
CA MET A 77 17.53 19.98 -19.01
C MET A 77 16.27 19.64 -18.20
N LEU A 78 15.55 20.63 -17.65
CA LEU A 78 14.40 20.36 -16.78
C LEU A 78 13.21 19.86 -17.58
N ASN A 79 12.89 20.55 -18.68
CA ASN A 79 11.75 20.18 -19.52
C ASN A 79 11.97 18.81 -20.18
N LEU A 80 13.15 18.59 -20.78
CA LEU A 80 13.50 17.30 -21.38
C LEU A 80 13.42 16.14 -20.37
N LEU A 81 13.93 16.34 -19.14
CA LEU A 81 13.85 15.33 -18.10
C LEU A 81 12.40 15.10 -17.67
N SER A 82 11.62 16.16 -17.45
CA SER A 82 10.22 16.05 -17.01
C SER A 82 9.38 15.27 -18.02
N ASP A 83 9.53 15.55 -19.31
CA ASP A 83 8.77 14.87 -20.36
C ASP A 83 9.16 13.39 -20.48
N ALA A 84 10.47 13.09 -20.39
CA ALA A 84 10.98 11.72 -20.39
C ALA A 84 10.47 10.92 -19.18
N LEU A 85 10.44 11.53 -17.99
CA LEU A 85 9.91 10.90 -16.79
C LEU A 85 8.40 10.68 -16.88
N ASP A 86 7.64 11.64 -17.42
CA ASP A 86 6.20 11.49 -17.65
C ASP A 86 5.89 10.32 -18.59
N GLU A 87 6.64 10.18 -19.69
CA GLU A 87 6.49 9.05 -20.62
C GLU A 87 6.84 7.72 -19.94
N LEU A 88 7.93 7.67 -19.18
CA LEU A 88 8.35 6.44 -18.49
C LEU A 88 7.40 6.05 -17.34
N ILE A 89 6.78 7.03 -16.66
CA ILE A 89 5.69 6.77 -15.70
C ILE A 89 4.51 6.11 -16.39
N LEU A 90 4.05 6.65 -17.52
CA LEU A 90 2.90 6.10 -18.24
C LEU A 90 3.16 4.70 -18.80
N LYS A 91 4.38 4.48 -19.30
CA LYS A 91 4.77 3.22 -19.93
C LYS A 91 5.12 2.13 -18.92
N GLU A 92 5.87 2.48 -17.88
CA GLU A 92 6.52 1.51 -17.00
C GLU A 92 6.09 1.58 -15.54
N SER A 93 5.22 2.54 -15.18
CA SER A 93 4.88 2.90 -13.79
C SER A 93 6.13 3.10 -12.94
N LEU A 94 7.04 3.95 -13.45
CA LEU A 94 8.26 4.40 -12.79
C LEU A 94 7.96 4.96 -11.40
N ILE A 95 8.69 4.50 -10.38
CA ILE A 95 8.60 5.11 -9.04
C ILE A 95 9.94 5.29 -8.31
N GLY A 96 11.05 4.74 -8.81
CA GLY A 96 12.37 4.84 -8.17
C GLY A 96 13.44 5.45 -9.07
N VAL A 97 14.43 6.10 -8.46
CA VAL A 97 15.69 6.51 -9.07
C VAL A 97 16.79 6.15 -8.07
N GLU A 98 17.83 5.43 -8.47
CA GLU A 98 18.97 5.09 -7.63
C GLU A 98 20.25 5.46 -8.39
N ILE A 99 20.87 6.56 -7.98
CA ILE A 99 22.01 7.16 -8.68
C ILE A 99 23.19 7.36 -7.70
N LEU A 100 24.38 7.58 -8.23
CA LEU A 100 25.57 7.86 -7.42
C LEU A 100 25.44 9.17 -6.64
N GLU A 101 26.00 9.24 -5.44
CA GLU A 101 26.04 10.49 -4.65
C GLU A 101 26.87 11.58 -5.34
N GLU A 102 27.85 11.17 -6.13
CA GLU A 102 28.74 12.01 -6.93
C GLU A 102 28.04 12.66 -8.13
N GLU A 103 26.81 12.24 -8.45
CA GLU A 103 26.00 12.87 -9.50
C GLU A 103 25.78 14.36 -9.23
N SER A 104 25.64 15.12 -10.32
CA SER A 104 25.59 16.57 -10.21
C SER A 104 24.43 17.04 -9.32
N HIS A 105 24.70 18.05 -8.47
CA HIS A 105 23.65 18.72 -7.68
C HIS A 105 22.48 19.22 -8.53
N LYS A 106 22.72 19.52 -9.82
CA LYS A 106 21.67 19.90 -10.77
C LYS A 106 20.68 18.74 -10.99
N ILE A 107 21.14 17.52 -11.26
CA ILE A 107 20.25 16.35 -11.45
C ILE A 107 19.41 16.11 -10.19
N ILE A 108 20.04 16.15 -9.01
CA ILE A 108 19.34 15.97 -7.73
C ILE A 108 18.25 17.04 -7.54
N ASP A 109 18.55 18.31 -7.83
CA ASP A 109 17.57 19.40 -7.76
C ASP A 109 16.42 19.21 -8.76
N LEU A 110 16.71 18.80 -10.00
CA LEU A 110 15.69 18.48 -11.00
C LEU A 110 14.77 17.34 -10.55
N LEU A 111 15.31 16.27 -9.97
CA LEU A 111 14.53 15.17 -9.41
C LEU A 111 13.60 15.63 -8.29
N ILE A 112 14.10 16.46 -7.36
CA ILE A 112 13.30 17.01 -6.25
C ILE A 112 12.18 17.89 -6.79
N ARG A 113 12.48 18.78 -7.74
CA ARG A 113 11.48 19.64 -8.41
C ARG A 113 10.44 18.83 -9.16
N TYR A 114 10.84 17.73 -9.81
CA TYR A 114 9.91 16.85 -10.50
C TYR A 114 8.94 16.17 -9.53
N GLY A 115 9.45 15.68 -8.39
CA GLY A 115 8.65 15.02 -7.37
C GLY A 115 9.29 13.83 -6.66
N PHE A 116 10.51 13.49 -7.02
CA PHE A 116 11.30 12.47 -6.35
C PHE A 116 11.79 12.97 -5.00
N ARG A 117 11.93 12.06 -4.05
CA ARG A 117 12.25 12.38 -2.65
C ARG A 117 13.38 11.48 -2.19
N PRO A 118 14.48 12.04 -1.63
CA PRO A 118 15.59 11.24 -1.14
C PRO A 118 15.07 10.32 -0.03
N PHE A 119 15.38 9.03 -0.11
CA PHE A 119 14.79 8.02 0.74
C PHE A 119 15.83 7.20 1.49
N LEU A 120 16.72 6.54 0.76
CA LEU A 120 17.80 5.75 1.34
C LEU A 120 19.13 6.18 0.74
N ARG A 121 20.18 6.09 1.54
CA ARG A 121 21.56 6.01 1.04
C ARG A 121 21.98 4.55 1.08
N LYS A 122 22.94 4.15 0.26
CA LYS A 122 23.53 2.80 0.28
C LYS A 122 25.00 2.90 -0.10
N ARG A 123 25.82 1.98 0.39
CA ARG A 123 27.22 1.82 -0.05
C ARG A 123 27.41 0.42 -0.63
N LYS A 124 27.92 0.32 -1.85
CA LYS A 124 28.29 -0.95 -2.52
C LYS A 124 29.65 -0.77 -3.18
N ASN A 125 30.63 -1.61 -2.86
CA ASN A 125 31.98 -1.58 -3.44
C ASN A 125 32.61 -0.17 -3.47
N ASP A 126 32.63 0.51 -2.32
CA ASP A 126 33.13 1.89 -2.16
C ASP A 126 32.38 3.00 -2.93
N LEU A 127 31.37 2.66 -3.72
CA LEU A 127 30.44 3.61 -4.33
C LEU A 127 29.29 3.93 -3.38
N LYS A 128 28.87 5.19 -3.36
CA LYS A 128 27.74 5.66 -2.57
C LYS A 128 26.58 5.98 -3.49
N PHE A 129 25.41 5.50 -3.13
CA PHE A 129 24.18 5.68 -3.90
C PHE A 129 23.14 6.39 -3.06
N VAL A 130 22.37 7.27 -3.70
CA VAL A 130 21.13 7.80 -3.16
C VAL A 130 19.97 7.22 -3.94
N ARG A 131 19.07 6.55 -3.20
CA ARG A 131 17.78 6.15 -3.71
C ARG A 131 16.77 7.27 -3.45
N PHE A 132 16.16 7.73 -4.52
CA PHE A 132 15.00 8.58 -4.52
C PHE A 132 13.75 7.78 -4.85
N GLU A 133 12.66 8.17 -4.22
CA GLU A 133 11.35 7.60 -4.42
C GLU A 133 10.38 8.68 -4.88
N LEU A 134 9.61 8.40 -5.93
CA LEU A 134 8.57 9.30 -6.39
C LEU A 134 7.48 9.40 -5.33
N SER A 135 7.11 10.63 -4.97
CA SER A 135 5.94 10.88 -4.14
C SER A 135 4.72 10.26 -4.79
N THR A 136 4.01 9.38 -4.07
CA THR A 136 2.80 8.75 -4.63
C THR A 136 1.70 9.77 -4.95
N ALA A 137 1.64 10.89 -4.21
CA ALA A 137 0.72 11.98 -4.54
C ALA A 137 1.07 12.62 -5.89
N ILE A 138 2.37 12.88 -6.12
CA ILE A 138 2.82 13.43 -7.41
C ILE A 138 2.61 12.42 -8.52
N TYR A 139 2.89 11.13 -8.28
CA TYR A 139 2.62 10.07 -9.26
C TYR A 139 1.17 10.13 -9.75
N PHE A 140 0.18 10.18 -8.83
CA PHE A 140 -1.23 10.29 -9.20
C PHE A 140 -1.57 11.61 -9.90
N ASP A 141 -1.00 12.73 -9.47
CA ASP A 141 -1.18 14.03 -10.15
C ASP A 141 -0.67 13.97 -11.61
N ARG A 142 0.47 13.31 -11.86
CA ARG A 142 1.11 13.21 -13.17
C ARG A 142 0.36 12.33 -14.16
N ILE A 143 -0.40 11.35 -13.69
CA ILE A 143 -1.21 10.46 -14.54
C ILE A 143 -2.67 10.89 -14.62
N LYS A 144 -3.08 11.89 -13.84
CA LYS A 144 -4.47 12.35 -13.78
C LYS A 144 -4.93 12.84 -15.15
N GLY A 145 -6.05 12.30 -15.63
CA GLY A 145 -6.63 12.67 -16.92
C GLY A 145 -5.87 12.14 -18.15
N LYS A 146 -4.79 11.37 -17.95
CA LYS A 146 -4.07 10.71 -19.04
C LYS A 146 -4.66 9.32 -19.28
N GLU A 147 -4.67 8.89 -20.54
CA GLU A 147 -5.01 7.51 -20.88
C GLU A 147 -3.88 6.59 -20.42
N ILE A 148 -4.19 5.67 -19.51
CA ILE A 148 -3.22 4.69 -19.03
C ILE A 148 -3.53 3.36 -19.71
N LYS A 149 -2.55 2.86 -20.45
CA LYS A 149 -2.58 1.51 -20.99
C LYS A 149 -1.93 0.58 -19.97
N PRO A 150 -2.72 -0.29 -19.32
CA PRO A 150 -2.17 -1.19 -18.32
C PRO A 150 -1.18 -2.17 -18.97
N LYS A 151 -0.26 -2.69 -18.17
CA LYS A 151 0.70 -3.69 -18.66
C LYS A 151 -0.04 -5.00 -18.99
N GLY A 152 -0.08 -5.33 -20.28
CA GLY A 152 -0.68 -6.57 -20.78
C GLY A 152 -2.14 -6.40 -21.22
N LYS A 153 -2.68 -7.43 -21.89
CA LYS A 153 -4.11 -7.49 -22.23
C LYS A 153 -4.84 -8.22 -21.10
N TYR A 154 -5.94 -7.65 -20.63
CA TYR A 154 -6.83 -8.37 -19.74
C TYR A 154 -7.65 -9.39 -20.52
N GLN A 155 -7.89 -10.53 -19.88
CA GLN A 155 -9.06 -11.33 -20.22
C GLN A 155 -10.28 -10.68 -19.56
N LYS A 156 -11.46 -10.88 -20.12
CA LYS A 156 -12.69 -10.41 -19.50
C LYS A 156 -12.86 -11.13 -18.16
N GLU A 157 -12.84 -10.39 -17.06
CA GLU A 157 -12.94 -10.95 -15.72
C GLU A 157 -14.41 -11.11 -15.32
N LYS A 158 -14.76 -12.24 -14.71
CA LYS A 158 -16.13 -12.50 -14.25
C LYS A 158 -16.27 -12.17 -12.76
N VAL A 159 -17.27 -11.37 -12.42
CA VAL A 159 -17.63 -11.05 -11.04
C VAL A 159 -19.11 -11.38 -10.82
N VAL A 160 -19.38 -12.19 -9.81
CA VAL A 160 -20.74 -12.57 -9.42
C VAL A 160 -21.19 -11.69 -8.27
N ILE A 161 -22.39 -11.11 -8.39
CA ILE A 161 -23.08 -10.39 -7.30
C ILE A 161 -24.33 -11.17 -6.94
N LYS A 162 -24.52 -11.48 -5.66
CA LYS A 162 -25.72 -12.12 -5.16
C LYS A 162 -26.27 -11.43 -3.93
N LYS A 163 -27.53 -11.01 -4.02
CA LYS A 163 -28.33 -10.56 -2.90
C LYS A 163 -29.06 -11.73 -2.24
N LEU A 164 -28.95 -11.83 -0.92
CA LEU A 164 -29.63 -12.83 -0.13
C LEU A 164 -31.09 -12.43 0.10
N PRO A 165 -32.04 -13.39 0.08
CA PRO A 165 -33.42 -13.12 0.49
C PRO A 165 -33.54 -12.76 1.97
N SER A 166 -32.68 -13.34 2.83
CA SER A 166 -32.55 -13.01 4.25
C SER A 166 -31.17 -13.41 4.78
N ILE A 167 -30.67 -12.74 5.81
CA ILE A 167 -29.33 -13.00 6.38
C ILE A 167 -29.40 -14.14 7.42
N THR A 168 -29.68 -15.35 6.92
CA THR A 168 -29.72 -16.60 7.69
C THR A 168 -28.60 -17.54 7.23
N TYR A 169 -28.21 -18.50 8.09
CA TYR A 169 -27.15 -19.46 7.75
C TYR A 169 -27.45 -20.25 6.46
N ASP A 170 -28.67 -20.76 6.33
CA ASP A 170 -29.06 -21.58 5.17
C ASP A 170 -29.03 -20.76 3.87
N GLN A 171 -29.48 -19.51 3.92
CA GLN A 171 -29.43 -18.61 2.76
C GLN A 171 -28.00 -18.20 2.39
N ILE A 172 -27.11 -18.00 3.38
CA ILE A 172 -25.68 -17.77 3.13
C ILE A 172 -25.07 -18.97 2.42
N LYS A 173 -25.32 -20.19 2.93
CA LYS A 173 -24.77 -21.42 2.35
C LYS A 173 -25.30 -21.66 0.94
N GLU A 174 -26.59 -21.44 0.70
CA GLU A 174 -27.16 -21.60 -0.63
C GLU A 174 -26.63 -20.55 -1.61
N THR A 175 -26.54 -19.30 -1.19
CA THR A 175 -25.97 -18.23 -2.02
C THR A 175 -24.52 -18.52 -2.41
N LEU A 176 -23.71 -19.09 -1.50
CA LEU A 176 -22.34 -19.52 -1.82
C LEU A 176 -22.32 -20.65 -2.86
N ARG A 177 -23.25 -21.60 -2.81
CA ARG A 177 -23.39 -22.64 -3.86
C ARG A 177 -23.71 -22.03 -5.21
N GLU A 178 -24.68 -21.13 -5.25
CA GLU A 178 -25.06 -20.41 -6.47
C GLU A 178 -23.87 -19.61 -7.05
N ILE A 179 -23.10 -18.93 -6.19
CA ILE A 179 -21.88 -18.24 -6.58
C ILE A 179 -20.89 -19.21 -7.25
N PHE A 180 -20.61 -20.35 -6.64
CA PHE A 180 -19.71 -21.34 -7.25
C PHE A 180 -20.23 -21.82 -8.60
N ILE A 181 -21.54 -22.09 -8.73
CA ILE A 181 -22.15 -22.50 -10.00
C ILE A 181 -21.93 -21.43 -11.08
N LEU A 182 -22.23 -20.17 -10.79
CA LEU A 182 -22.08 -19.05 -11.73
C LEU A 182 -20.62 -18.77 -12.11
N LEU A 183 -19.70 -19.08 -11.20
CA LEU A 183 -18.27 -18.98 -11.39
C LEU A 183 -17.64 -20.19 -12.11
N GLY A 184 -18.44 -21.20 -12.48
CA GLY A 184 -18.00 -22.36 -13.27
C GLY A 184 -17.72 -23.63 -12.47
N GLY A 185 -18.25 -23.73 -11.25
CA GLY A 185 -18.11 -24.91 -10.38
C GLY A 185 -17.09 -24.71 -9.26
N ILE A 186 -17.30 -25.40 -8.14
CA ILE A 186 -16.38 -25.37 -6.98
C ILE A 186 -15.06 -26.09 -7.29
N ASP A 187 -15.10 -27.10 -8.15
CA ASP A 187 -13.99 -27.93 -8.62
C ASP A 187 -12.97 -27.15 -9.49
N LYS A 188 -13.40 -26.03 -10.10
CA LYS A 188 -12.51 -25.05 -10.73
C LYS A 188 -11.48 -24.48 -9.74
N TYR A 189 -11.86 -24.35 -8.47
CA TYR A 189 -11.04 -23.73 -7.43
C TYR A 189 -10.36 -24.76 -6.54
N VAL A 190 -11.09 -25.79 -6.12
CA VAL A 190 -10.62 -26.76 -5.12
C VAL A 190 -10.82 -28.18 -5.65
N GLN A 191 -9.70 -28.85 -5.90
CA GLN A 191 -9.67 -30.25 -6.32
C GLN A 191 -9.47 -31.18 -5.12
N LYS A 192 -9.81 -32.46 -5.30
CA LYS A 192 -9.69 -33.46 -4.25
C LYS A 192 -8.25 -33.55 -3.76
N GLY A 193 -8.06 -33.42 -2.44
CA GLY A 193 -6.74 -33.59 -1.80
C GLY A 193 -5.96 -32.29 -1.57
N MET A 194 -6.48 -31.14 -2.02
CA MET A 194 -5.83 -29.84 -1.83
C MET A 194 -5.92 -29.34 -0.37
N THR A 195 -4.91 -28.58 0.04
CA THR A 195 -4.89 -27.75 1.25
C THR A 195 -5.41 -26.36 0.90
N VAL A 196 -6.52 -25.97 1.53
CA VAL A 196 -7.19 -24.69 1.28
C VAL A 196 -6.98 -23.75 2.46
N VAL A 197 -6.48 -22.56 2.20
CA VAL A 197 -6.45 -21.47 3.17
C VAL A 197 -7.65 -20.55 2.95
N LEU A 198 -8.45 -20.33 3.98
CA LEU A 198 -9.47 -19.29 4.04
C LEU A 198 -8.88 -18.09 4.77
N LYS A 199 -8.77 -16.95 4.10
CA LYS A 199 -8.22 -15.70 4.65
C LYS A 199 -9.35 -14.71 4.96
N PRO A 200 -9.97 -14.74 6.16
CA PRO A 200 -10.94 -13.74 6.58
C PRO A 200 -10.31 -12.35 6.75
N ASN A 201 -11.09 -11.41 7.27
CA ASN A 201 -10.65 -10.19 7.90
C ASN A 201 -10.97 -10.30 9.40
N VAL A 202 -9.95 -10.40 10.26
CA VAL A 202 -10.09 -10.29 11.73
C VAL A 202 -9.13 -9.22 12.25
N VAL A 203 -9.56 -7.95 12.13
CA VAL A 203 -8.66 -6.78 12.31
C VAL A 203 -8.45 -6.38 13.77
N ALA A 204 -9.51 -6.39 14.58
CA ALA A 204 -9.55 -5.86 15.94
C ALA A 204 -10.79 -6.35 16.69
N ASP A 205 -10.91 -6.01 17.97
CA ASP A 205 -12.06 -6.32 18.83
C ASP A 205 -13.26 -5.35 18.65
N HIS A 206 -13.15 -4.32 17.79
CA HIS A 206 -14.23 -3.36 17.51
C HIS A 206 -15.48 -3.94 16.84
N GLY A 207 -15.42 -5.19 16.37
CA GLY A 207 -16.61 -5.95 15.99
C GLY A 207 -17.45 -6.37 17.20
N MET A 208 -16.93 -6.20 18.42
CA MET A 208 -17.67 -6.29 19.67
C MET A 208 -17.81 -4.90 20.30
N ARG A 209 -19.02 -4.38 20.38
CA ARG A 209 -19.33 -3.10 21.06
C ARG A 209 -20.19 -3.40 22.28
N ASN A 210 -19.69 -3.05 23.47
CA ASN A 210 -20.38 -3.30 24.74
C ASN A 210 -20.79 -4.78 24.92
N GLY A 211 -19.90 -5.70 24.55
CA GLY A 211 -20.13 -7.15 24.63
C GLY A 211 -21.09 -7.72 23.57
N LYS A 212 -21.56 -6.91 22.62
CA LYS A 212 -22.44 -7.34 21.53
C LYS A 212 -21.72 -7.30 20.20
N TYR A 213 -21.95 -8.31 19.37
CA TYR A 213 -21.42 -8.33 18.01
C TYR A 213 -22.07 -7.23 17.16
N VAL A 214 -21.24 -6.49 16.43
CA VAL A 214 -21.61 -5.46 15.47
C VAL A 214 -20.92 -5.81 14.15
N GLY A 215 -21.72 -6.09 13.12
CA GLY A 215 -21.24 -6.48 11.79
C GLY A 215 -20.44 -5.38 11.09
N GLY A 216 -19.81 -5.72 9.96
CA GLY A 216 -19.07 -4.77 9.13
C GLY A 216 -17.61 -4.54 9.54
N VAL A 217 -17.15 -5.07 10.67
CA VAL A 217 -15.75 -4.95 11.11
C VAL A 217 -14.92 -6.18 10.74
N VAL A 218 -15.44 -7.37 11.06
CA VAL A 218 -14.81 -8.69 10.85
C VAL A 218 -15.69 -9.56 9.95
N THR A 219 -15.07 -10.51 9.24
CA THR A 219 -15.82 -11.43 8.37
C THR A 219 -16.81 -12.25 9.18
N ASP A 220 -18.05 -12.34 8.71
CA ASP A 220 -19.10 -13.11 9.36
C ASP A 220 -18.74 -14.60 9.39
N LYS A 221 -18.64 -15.16 10.60
CA LYS A 221 -18.24 -16.56 10.80
C LYS A 221 -19.17 -17.56 10.11
N ARG A 222 -20.43 -17.18 9.82
CA ARG A 222 -21.40 -18.03 9.10
C ARG A 222 -20.96 -18.27 7.66
N ILE A 223 -20.28 -17.32 7.02
CA ILE A 223 -19.70 -17.49 5.68
C ILE A 223 -18.57 -18.51 5.74
N LEU A 224 -17.66 -18.40 6.71
CA LEU A 224 -16.57 -19.36 6.92
C LEU A 224 -17.11 -20.77 7.18
N LYS A 225 -18.09 -20.91 8.08
CA LYS A 225 -18.75 -22.19 8.36
C LYS A 225 -19.34 -22.81 7.10
N ALA A 226 -20.11 -22.04 6.33
CA ALA A 226 -20.72 -22.51 5.09
C ALA A 226 -19.66 -22.93 4.05
N LEU A 227 -18.60 -22.13 3.87
CA LEU A 227 -17.49 -22.48 2.98
C LEU A 227 -16.77 -23.75 3.42
N ILE A 228 -16.46 -23.91 4.71
CA ILE A 228 -15.85 -25.12 5.26
C ILE A 228 -16.71 -26.34 4.92
N GLU A 229 -18.02 -26.29 5.19
CA GLU A 229 -18.93 -27.40 4.89
C GLU A 229 -19.02 -27.73 3.38
N LEU A 230 -18.93 -26.72 2.50
CA LEU A 230 -18.92 -26.94 1.04
C LEU A 230 -17.58 -27.52 0.54
N LEU A 231 -16.47 -27.18 1.20
CA LEU A 231 -15.12 -27.54 0.77
C LEU A 231 -14.62 -28.85 1.39
N LEU A 232 -15.09 -29.24 2.58
CA LEU A 232 -14.67 -30.44 3.31
C LEU A 232 -14.73 -31.76 2.51
N PRO A 233 -15.73 -31.98 1.63
CA PRO A 233 -15.77 -33.18 0.79
C PRO A 233 -14.60 -33.27 -0.22
N LEU A 234 -13.99 -32.14 -0.57
CA LEU A 234 -12.93 -32.02 -1.58
C LEU A 234 -11.56 -31.83 -0.92
N ALA A 235 -11.46 -30.91 0.03
CA ALA A 235 -10.20 -30.53 0.66
C ALA A 235 -9.63 -31.64 1.55
N LYS A 236 -8.31 -31.79 1.51
CA LYS A 236 -7.56 -32.59 2.48
C LYS A 236 -7.49 -31.87 3.81
N ARG A 237 -7.21 -30.56 3.77
CA ARG A 237 -7.06 -29.68 4.94
C ARG A 237 -7.65 -28.31 4.61
N ILE A 238 -8.31 -27.69 5.58
CA ILE A 238 -8.79 -26.31 5.51
C ILE A 238 -8.17 -25.53 6.68
N ILE A 239 -7.53 -24.41 6.39
CA ILE A 239 -6.86 -23.58 7.39
C ILE A 239 -7.50 -22.19 7.34
N VAL A 240 -8.12 -21.75 8.44
CA VAL A 240 -8.57 -20.37 8.58
C VAL A 240 -7.38 -19.57 9.11
N ALA A 241 -6.78 -18.75 8.26
CA ALA A 241 -5.53 -18.08 8.56
C ALA A 241 -5.68 -16.56 8.50
N GLU A 242 -5.26 -15.86 9.55
CA GLU A 242 -5.27 -14.40 9.62
C GLU A 242 -4.08 -13.91 10.42
N GLY A 243 -3.62 -12.69 10.13
CA GLY A 243 -2.74 -11.94 11.01
C GLY A 243 -3.41 -10.62 11.35
N SER A 244 -3.84 -10.45 12.60
CA SER A 244 -4.47 -9.22 13.09
C SER A 244 -3.56 -8.00 12.96
N SER A 245 -4.13 -6.80 13.16
CA SER A 245 -3.37 -5.55 13.10
C SER A 245 -2.27 -5.51 14.18
N ILE A 246 -1.09 -4.98 13.84
CA ILE A 246 0.10 -4.88 14.72
C ILE A 246 -0.24 -4.31 16.11
N ASN A 247 -1.19 -3.37 16.16
CA ASN A 247 -1.45 -2.56 17.34
C ASN A 247 -2.59 -3.12 18.21
N ARG A 248 -2.96 -4.39 17.99
CA ARG A 248 -4.15 -5.02 18.55
C ARG A 248 -3.80 -6.37 19.14
N LYS A 249 -4.79 -7.01 19.78
CA LYS A 249 -4.64 -8.32 20.43
C LYS A 249 -4.09 -9.35 19.44
N GLU A 250 -3.29 -10.28 19.97
CA GLU A 250 -2.84 -11.51 19.28
C GLU A 250 -4.00 -12.15 18.51
N THR A 251 -3.75 -12.68 17.31
CA THR A 251 -4.84 -13.14 16.44
C THR A 251 -5.65 -14.24 17.10
N PHE A 252 -5.01 -15.15 17.85
CA PHE A 252 -5.72 -16.19 18.62
C PHE A 252 -6.68 -15.62 19.68
N LYS A 253 -6.34 -14.50 20.33
CA LYS A 253 -7.27 -13.83 21.26
C LYS A 253 -8.49 -13.26 20.54
N LEU A 254 -8.32 -12.81 19.29
CA LEU A 254 -9.46 -12.40 18.46
C LEU A 254 -10.27 -13.59 17.96
N PHE A 255 -9.61 -14.70 17.58
CA PHE A 255 -10.31 -15.93 17.25
C PHE A 255 -11.15 -16.45 18.42
N GLU A 256 -10.63 -16.40 19.63
CA GLU A 256 -11.40 -16.71 20.85
C GLU A 256 -12.59 -15.75 21.01
N LEU A 257 -12.33 -14.43 20.96
CA LEU A 257 -13.37 -13.39 21.11
C LEU A 257 -14.54 -13.54 20.13
N TYR A 258 -14.26 -13.96 18.90
CA TYR A 258 -15.27 -14.13 17.85
C TYR A 258 -15.73 -15.59 17.68
N ASN A 259 -15.36 -16.49 18.60
CA ASN A 259 -15.70 -17.92 18.62
C ASN A 259 -15.32 -18.67 17.33
N TYR A 260 -14.12 -18.43 16.80
CA TYR A 260 -13.64 -19.13 15.60
C TYR A 260 -13.26 -20.59 15.88
N PHE A 261 -13.05 -20.98 17.14
CA PHE A 261 -12.80 -22.38 17.51
C PHE A 261 -13.97 -23.32 17.16
N GLU A 262 -15.21 -22.82 17.16
CA GLU A 262 -16.38 -23.58 16.68
C GLU A 262 -16.22 -24.03 15.20
N LEU A 263 -15.43 -23.33 14.39
CA LEU A 263 -15.15 -23.74 13.01
C LEU A 263 -14.27 -25.00 12.96
N VAL A 264 -13.37 -25.16 13.93
CA VAL A 264 -12.50 -26.34 14.05
C VAL A 264 -13.33 -27.56 14.44
N GLU A 265 -14.35 -27.38 15.27
CA GLU A 265 -15.23 -28.46 15.72
C GLU A 265 -16.02 -29.14 14.58
N ILE A 266 -16.18 -28.48 13.42
CA ILE A 266 -16.83 -29.04 12.23
C ILE A 266 -16.12 -30.32 11.77
N ASP A 267 -14.78 -30.29 11.72
CA ASP A 267 -13.94 -31.47 11.50
C ASP A 267 -12.52 -31.21 12.05
N PRO A 268 -12.24 -31.56 13.32
CA PRO A 268 -10.97 -31.22 13.96
C PRO A 268 -9.75 -31.94 13.36
N LYS A 269 -9.97 -32.94 12.48
CA LYS A 269 -8.88 -33.61 11.76
C LYS A 269 -8.46 -32.86 10.50
N LYS A 270 -9.35 -32.03 9.94
CA LYS A 270 -9.12 -31.34 8.67
C LYS A 270 -9.13 -29.82 8.79
N VAL A 271 -9.79 -29.26 9.79
CA VAL A 271 -9.94 -27.80 9.97
C VAL A 271 -9.00 -27.32 11.07
N SER A 272 -8.31 -26.21 10.84
CA SER A 272 -7.43 -25.58 11.85
C SER A 272 -7.43 -24.06 11.72
N LEU A 273 -7.05 -23.37 12.80
CA LEU A 273 -6.80 -21.92 12.80
C LEU A 273 -5.29 -21.66 12.73
N CYS A 274 -4.88 -20.57 12.08
CA CYS A 274 -3.49 -20.14 12.00
C CYS A 274 -3.37 -18.63 12.28
N ASP A 275 -2.47 -18.27 13.19
CA ASP A 275 -2.03 -16.89 13.39
C ASP A 275 -0.82 -16.60 12.50
N LEU A 276 -1.06 -15.89 11.40
CA LEU A 276 -0.04 -15.49 10.44
C LEU A 276 0.97 -14.49 11.01
N ASN A 277 0.69 -13.87 12.17
CA ASN A 277 1.65 -12.98 12.82
C ASN A 277 2.80 -13.76 13.50
N THR A 278 2.57 -15.02 13.84
CA THR A 278 3.52 -15.88 14.57
C THR A 278 3.89 -17.15 13.82
N ASP A 279 3.41 -17.30 12.58
CA ASP A 279 3.75 -18.43 11.72
C ASP A 279 5.24 -18.39 11.32
N ASP A 280 5.78 -19.54 10.97
CA ASP A 280 7.12 -19.61 10.37
C ASP A 280 7.11 -18.88 9.03
N THR A 281 8.22 -18.23 8.68
CA THR A 281 8.30 -17.42 7.47
C THR A 281 9.51 -17.77 6.61
N GLU A 282 9.36 -17.56 5.30
CA GLU A 282 10.46 -17.62 4.34
C GLU A 282 10.60 -16.27 3.64
N GLU A 283 11.83 -15.85 3.37
CA GLU A 283 12.10 -14.62 2.64
C GLU A 283 11.98 -14.86 1.13
N ILE A 284 11.00 -14.20 0.50
CA ILE A 284 10.66 -14.38 -0.91
C ILE A 284 10.95 -13.07 -1.65
N PRO A 285 11.74 -13.09 -2.74
CA PRO A 285 11.89 -11.95 -3.63
C PRO A 285 10.55 -11.53 -4.21
N VAL A 286 10.29 -10.23 -4.28
CA VAL A 286 9.09 -9.67 -4.91
C VAL A 286 9.34 -9.50 -6.41
N PRO A 287 8.62 -10.22 -7.29
CA PRO A 287 8.67 -9.96 -8.73
C PRO A 287 8.31 -8.51 -9.05
N TYR A 288 9.07 -7.88 -9.96
CA TYR A 288 8.86 -6.49 -10.37
C TYR A 288 8.81 -5.50 -9.19
N ALA A 289 9.59 -5.75 -8.14
CA ALA A 289 9.58 -4.99 -6.91
C ALA A 289 9.76 -3.49 -7.15
N LYS A 290 8.73 -2.70 -6.80
CA LYS A 290 8.82 -1.25 -6.92
C LYS A 290 9.12 -0.51 -5.60
N ARG A 291 9.31 -1.23 -4.48
CA ARG A 291 9.71 -0.66 -3.17
C ARG A 291 10.50 -1.70 -2.36
N LEU A 292 9.78 -2.63 -1.72
CA LEU A 292 10.36 -3.76 -1.02
C LEU A 292 10.76 -4.85 -2.02
N GLU A 293 12.05 -5.17 -2.07
CA GLU A 293 12.64 -6.13 -3.01
C GLU A 293 12.41 -7.59 -2.61
N ALA A 294 12.27 -7.87 -1.32
CA ALA A 294 11.93 -9.16 -0.76
C ALA A 294 11.11 -8.98 0.52
N ARG A 295 10.35 -10.00 0.88
CA ARG A 295 9.52 -10.00 2.10
C ARG A 295 9.47 -11.38 2.73
N LYS A 296 9.36 -11.42 4.05
CA LYS A 296 9.03 -12.63 4.80
C LYS A 296 7.55 -12.97 4.65
N VAL A 297 7.26 -14.15 4.11
CA VAL A 297 5.91 -14.67 3.87
C VAL A 297 5.66 -15.89 4.75
N PRO A 298 4.52 -15.97 5.46
CA PRO A 298 4.15 -17.14 6.25
C PRO A 298 4.11 -18.44 5.43
N LYS A 299 4.71 -19.51 5.95
CA LYS A 299 4.75 -20.83 5.31
C LYS A 299 3.37 -21.39 5.04
N THR A 300 2.40 -21.16 5.93
CA THR A 300 1.00 -21.58 5.73
C THR A 300 0.44 -21.07 4.40
N LEU A 301 0.86 -19.88 3.93
CA LEU A 301 0.42 -19.32 2.66
C LEU A 301 1.23 -19.86 1.47
N LEU A 302 2.52 -20.12 1.65
CA LEU A 302 3.40 -20.65 0.60
C LEU A 302 3.11 -22.12 0.28
N GLU A 303 2.71 -22.89 1.30
CA GLU A 303 2.40 -24.33 1.19
C GLU A 303 0.94 -24.60 0.82
N ALA A 304 0.09 -23.56 0.75
CA ALA A 304 -1.31 -23.71 0.38
C ALA A 304 -1.45 -23.99 -1.13
N ASP A 305 -2.28 -24.97 -1.48
CA ASP A 305 -2.65 -25.20 -2.87
C ASP A 305 -3.62 -24.13 -3.37
N VAL A 306 -4.49 -23.64 -2.47
CA VAL A 306 -5.54 -22.66 -2.79
C VAL A 306 -5.69 -21.68 -1.63
N ILE A 307 -5.72 -20.38 -1.96
CA ILE A 307 -6.07 -19.31 -1.01
C ILE A 307 -7.39 -18.68 -1.45
N ILE A 308 -8.37 -18.63 -0.56
CA ILE A 308 -9.65 -17.91 -0.75
C ILE A 308 -9.66 -16.70 0.17
N ASN A 309 -9.69 -15.50 -0.42
CA ASN A 309 -9.66 -14.23 0.29
C ASN A 309 -11.07 -13.75 0.63
N LEU A 310 -11.31 -13.38 1.88
CA LEU A 310 -12.64 -13.10 2.43
C LEU A 310 -12.71 -11.71 3.09
N PRO A 311 -12.52 -10.61 2.33
CA PRO A 311 -12.61 -9.25 2.87
C PRO A 311 -14.05 -8.91 3.29
N VAL A 312 -14.18 -7.91 4.18
CA VAL A 312 -15.47 -7.27 4.49
C VAL A 312 -15.60 -5.97 3.69
N MET A 313 -16.77 -5.70 3.12
CA MET A 313 -17.06 -4.45 2.41
C MET A 313 -17.10 -3.27 3.39
N LYS A 314 -16.06 -2.41 3.37
CA LYS A 314 -16.03 -1.24 4.24
C LYS A 314 -15.25 -0.05 3.69
N THR A 315 -15.63 1.15 4.13
CA THR A 315 -14.81 2.35 3.95
C THR A 315 -13.53 2.29 4.81
N HIS A 316 -12.55 3.12 4.46
CA HIS A 316 -11.30 3.22 5.20
C HIS A 316 -10.76 4.66 5.16
N PHE A 317 -10.51 5.27 6.32
CA PHE A 317 -10.05 6.67 6.42
C PHE A 317 -8.78 6.99 5.61
N ALA A 318 -7.82 6.06 5.57
CA ALA A 318 -6.59 6.19 4.80
C ALA A 318 -6.67 5.66 3.36
N ALA A 319 -7.26 4.47 3.16
CA ALA A 319 -7.22 3.73 1.89
C ALA A 319 -8.48 3.92 1.02
N VAL A 320 -9.41 4.79 1.44
CA VAL A 320 -10.76 4.99 0.88
C VAL A 320 -11.68 3.79 1.13
N VAL A 321 -11.24 2.58 0.77
CA VAL A 321 -11.96 1.32 1.01
C VAL A 321 -11.03 0.25 1.60
N SER A 322 -11.63 -0.78 2.18
CA SER A 322 -10.95 -2.02 2.54
C SER A 322 -11.64 -3.16 1.82
N LEU A 323 -11.00 -3.71 0.80
CA LEU A 323 -11.52 -4.84 0.04
C LEU A 323 -10.36 -5.78 -0.36
N GLY A 324 -10.58 -6.67 -1.34
CA GLY A 324 -9.73 -7.82 -1.65
C GLY A 324 -8.26 -7.47 -1.79
N VAL A 325 -7.94 -6.37 -2.49
CA VAL A 325 -6.56 -5.94 -2.68
C VAL A 325 -5.89 -5.61 -1.34
N LYS A 326 -6.60 -4.90 -0.46
CA LYS A 326 -6.09 -4.46 0.85
C LYS A 326 -6.06 -5.58 1.89
N ASN A 327 -6.98 -6.56 1.81
CA ASN A 327 -7.14 -7.59 2.84
C ASN A 327 -5.92 -8.49 3.00
N LEU A 328 -5.12 -8.65 1.95
CA LEU A 328 -3.87 -9.41 2.00
C LEU A 328 -2.78 -8.73 2.83
N GLN A 329 -2.96 -7.47 3.25
CA GLN A 329 -2.09 -6.88 4.28
C GLN A 329 -2.08 -7.74 5.56
N GLY A 330 -3.19 -8.38 5.90
CA GLY A 330 -3.30 -9.29 7.05
C GLY A 330 -2.41 -10.54 6.92
N CYS A 331 -2.02 -10.90 5.70
CA CYS A 331 -1.15 -12.06 5.43
C CYS A 331 0.31 -11.84 5.82
N MET A 332 0.74 -10.59 6.00
CA MET A 332 2.14 -10.28 6.29
C MET A 332 2.39 -10.28 7.80
N PRO A 333 3.55 -10.74 8.29
CA PRO A 333 3.87 -10.70 9.72
C PRO A 333 4.06 -9.26 10.23
N PRO A 334 4.14 -9.02 11.55
CA PRO A 334 4.08 -7.68 12.13
C PRO A 334 5.15 -6.70 11.61
N LEU A 335 6.42 -7.12 11.54
CA LEU A 335 7.49 -6.26 11.00
C LEU A 335 7.26 -5.91 9.53
N GLU A 336 6.81 -6.88 8.73
CA GLU A 336 6.49 -6.70 7.32
C GLU A 336 5.33 -5.72 7.11
N LYS A 337 4.29 -5.82 7.96
CA LYS A 337 3.20 -4.84 8.00
C LYS A 337 3.70 -3.45 8.37
N TYR A 338 4.65 -3.35 9.30
CA TYR A 338 5.22 -2.08 9.71
C TYR A 338 6.04 -1.45 8.57
N MET A 339 6.89 -2.24 7.92
CA MET A 339 7.68 -1.85 6.75
C MET A 339 6.81 -1.41 5.57
N THR A 340 5.64 -2.01 5.37
CA THR A 340 4.70 -1.60 4.32
C THR A 340 4.39 -0.10 4.38
N HIS A 341 4.15 0.43 5.59
CA HIS A 341 3.91 1.86 5.81
C HIS A 341 5.18 2.69 5.65
N PHE A 342 6.33 2.20 6.11
CA PHE A 342 7.58 2.94 6.00
C PHE A 342 8.02 3.13 4.54
N PHE A 343 7.96 2.07 3.74
CA PHE A 343 8.47 2.03 2.36
C PHE A 343 7.46 2.50 1.29
N GLY A 344 6.19 2.71 1.65
CA GLY A 344 5.13 3.12 0.72
C GLY A 344 3.98 2.13 0.70
N LEU A 345 2.93 2.43 1.47
CA LEU A 345 1.78 1.56 1.71
C LEU A 345 1.13 1.11 0.42
N TRP A 346 0.77 2.05 -0.47
CA TRP A 346 -0.03 1.75 -1.64
C TRP A 346 0.65 0.78 -2.60
N GLN A 347 1.92 1.02 -2.91
CA GLN A 347 2.69 0.12 -3.77
C GLN A 347 2.93 -1.23 -3.09
N ASN A 348 3.21 -1.25 -1.78
CA ASN A 348 3.45 -2.51 -1.09
C ASN A 348 2.18 -3.36 -0.95
N LEU A 349 0.99 -2.77 -0.92
CA LEU A 349 -0.26 -3.53 -1.05
C LEU A 349 -0.34 -4.25 -2.40
N VAL A 350 0.09 -3.61 -3.48
CA VAL A 350 0.17 -4.24 -4.82
C VAL A 350 1.24 -5.34 -4.83
N ASN A 351 2.42 -5.08 -4.26
CA ASN A 351 3.52 -6.05 -4.19
C ASN A 351 3.11 -7.37 -3.51
N ILE A 352 2.23 -7.33 -2.50
CA ILE A 352 1.74 -8.54 -1.82
C ILE A 352 1.06 -9.48 -2.81
N HIS A 353 0.37 -8.99 -3.83
CA HIS A 353 -0.30 -9.85 -4.84
C HIS A 353 0.67 -10.59 -5.75
N HIS A 354 1.95 -10.21 -5.78
CA HIS A 354 2.98 -11.02 -6.44
C HIS A 354 3.45 -12.19 -5.57
N LEU A 355 3.30 -12.10 -4.25
CA LEU A 355 3.72 -13.09 -3.27
C LEU A 355 2.59 -14.04 -2.85
N VAL A 356 1.42 -13.47 -2.55
CA VAL A 356 0.22 -14.16 -2.09
C VAL A 356 -0.84 -14.00 -3.18
N LYS A 357 -1.23 -15.11 -3.81
CA LYS A 357 -2.12 -15.13 -4.97
C LYS A 357 -3.43 -15.85 -4.65
N PRO A 358 -4.44 -15.14 -4.12
CA PRO A 358 -5.76 -15.72 -3.95
C PRO A 358 -6.30 -16.25 -5.28
N LYS A 359 -6.85 -17.47 -5.25
CA LYS A 359 -7.51 -18.06 -6.41
C LYS A 359 -8.94 -17.54 -6.56
N LEU A 360 -9.53 -17.08 -5.47
CA LEU A 360 -10.88 -16.56 -5.39
C LEU A 360 -10.94 -15.49 -4.29
N THR A 361 -11.62 -14.38 -4.57
CA THR A 361 -12.01 -13.40 -3.56
C THR A 361 -13.52 -13.43 -3.40
N ILE A 362 -14.02 -13.57 -2.17
CA ILE A 362 -15.44 -13.50 -1.82
C ILE A 362 -15.60 -12.39 -0.78
N VAL A 363 -16.22 -11.29 -1.16
CA VAL A 363 -16.48 -10.15 -0.30
C VAL A 363 -17.71 -10.42 0.56
N ASP A 364 -17.51 -10.37 1.87
CA ASP A 364 -18.58 -10.29 2.85
C ASP A 364 -19.18 -8.88 2.84
N ALA A 365 -20.40 -8.80 2.32
CA ALA A 365 -21.24 -7.61 2.37
C ALA A 365 -22.61 -7.98 2.94
N LEU A 366 -22.69 -8.93 3.88
CA LEU A 366 -23.92 -9.18 4.62
C LEU A 366 -24.27 -7.95 5.44
N VAL A 367 -23.32 -7.54 6.28
CA VAL A 367 -23.28 -6.25 6.94
C VAL A 367 -21.94 -5.62 6.60
N ALA A 368 -21.98 -4.54 5.82
CA ALA A 368 -20.85 -3.72 5.45
C ALA A 368 -20.56 -2.65 6.52
N GLN A 369 -19.58 -1.78 6.29
CA GLN A 369 -19.31 -0.62 7.15
C GLN A 369 -19.05 0.67 6.36
N GLU A 370 -19.68 1.77 6.76
CA GLU A 370 -19.46 3.11 6.20
C GLU A 370 -18.98 4.12 7.26
N GLY A 371 -18.62 5.33 6.83
CA GLY A 371 -18.09 6.37 7.71
C GLY A 371 -16.62 6.16 8.07
N PHE A 372 -16.28 6.31 9.35
CA PHE A 372 -14.89 6.28 9.84
C PHE A 372 -14.31 4.86 10.02
N GLY A 373 -14.42 4.04 8.98
CA GLY A 373 -13.79 2.72 8.93
C GLY A 373 -12.26 2.79 8.92
N PRO A 374 -11.54 1.69 9.23
CA PRO A 374 -12.02 0.32 9.11
C PRO A 374 -12.54 -0.33 10.40
N VAL A 375 -12.62 0.42 11.51
CA VAL A 375 -13.06 -0.10 12.82
C VAL A 375 -14.04 0.81 13.58
N TYR A 376 -14.03 2.12 13.30
CA TYR A 376 -14.92 3.10 13.96
C TYR A 376 -16.07 3.58 13.05
N GLY A 377 -16.31 2.89 11.93
CA GLY A 377 -17.44 3.19 11.05
C GLY A 377 -18.74 2.61 11.58
N GLU A 378 -19.85 2.92 10.91
CA GLU A 378 -21.18 2.43 11.24
C GLU A 378 -21.56 1.23 10.37
N PRO A 379 -22.23 0.21 10.94
CA PRO A 379 -22.68 -0.95 10.19
C PRO A 379 -23.73 -0.56 9.16
N LYS A 380 -23.65 -1.16 7.97
CA LYS A 380 -24.60 -0.97 6.88
C LYS A 380 -25.05 -2.31 6.35
N GLU A 381 -26.28 -2.69 6.63
CA GLU A 381 -26.84 -3.95 6.12
C GLU A 381 -27.02 -3.85 4.59
N MET A 382 -26.40 -4.80 3.88
CA MET A 382 -26.43 -4.86 2.42
C MET A 382 -27.01 -6.20 1.94
N GLY A 383 -26.79 -7.28 2.70
CA GLY A 383 -27.30 -8.61 2.39
C GLY A 383 -26.70 -9.19 1.11
N LEU A 384 -25.42 -8.89 0.82
CA LEU A 384 -24.75 -9.27 -0.42
C LEU A 384 -23.57 -10.22 -0.18
N LEU A 385 -23.30 -11.07 -1.16
CA LEU A 385 -22.00 -11.70 -1.38
C LEU A 385 -21.54 -11.37 -2.80
N ILE A 386 -20.27 -10.97 -2.95
CA ILE A 386 -19.67 -10.64 -4.24
C ILE A 386 -18.43 -11.51 -4.40
N ALA A 387 -18.24 -12.16 -5.55
CA ALA A 387 -17.11 -13.07 -5.73
C ALA A 387 -16.53 -13.04 -7.15
N GLY A 388 -15.23 -13.30 -7.26
CA GLY A 388 -14.53 -13.42 -8.54
C GLY A 388 -13.07 -13.81 -8.38
N ASP A 389 -12.47 -14.23 -9.50
CA ASP A 389 -11.08 -14.74 -9.56
C ASP A 389 -10.07 -13.61 -9.41
N ASN A 390 -10.41 -12.43 -9.94
CA ASN A 390 -9.53 -11.28 -9.96
C ASN A 390 -9.89 -10.26 -8.86
N PRO A 391 -9.00 -10.01 -7.88
CA PRO A 391 -9.31 -9.12 -6.77
C PRO A 391 -9.50 -7.65 -7.20
N VAL A 392 -8.87 -7.20 -8.28
CA VAL A 392 -9.03 -5.81 -8.77
C VAL A 392 -10.41 -5.63 -9.40
N ALA A 393 -10.87 -6.60 -10.20
CA ALA A 393 -12.21 -6.57 -10.78
C ALA A 393 -13.30 -6.63 -9.69
N VAL A 394 -13.12 -7.51 -8.69
CA VAL A 394 -14.03 -7.62 -7.53
C VAL A 394 -14.08 -6.30 -6.75
N ASP A 395 -12.93 -5.70 -6.45
CA ASP A 395 -12.86 -4.41 -5.74
C ASP A 395 -13.51 -3.29 -6.58
N ALA A 396 -13.29 -3.27 -7.90
CA ALA A 396 -13.88 -2.27 -8.79
C ALA A 396 -15.41 -2.36 -8.83
N VAL A 397 -15.98 -3.56 -8.88
CA VAL A 397 -17.44 -3.78 -8.79
C VAL A 397 -17.97 -3.33 -7.44
N CYS A 398 -17.33 -3.74 -6.35
CA CYS A 398 -17.72 -3.34 -5.00
C CYS A 398 -17.66 -1.82 -4.81
N MET A 399 -16.63 -1.14 -5.31
CA MET A 399 -16.51 0.31 -5.25
C MET A 399 -17.67 1.01 -5.99
N ARG A 400 -18.08 0.51 -7.16
CA ARG A 400 -19.26 1.05 -7.88
C ARG A 400 -20.55 0.88 -7.08
N ILE A 401 -20.75 -0.29 -6.45
CA ILE A 401 -21.88 -0.55 -5.53
C ILE A 401 -21.87 0.47 -4.38
N MET A 402 -20.69 0.77 -3.83
CA MET A 402 -20.48 1.77 -2.77
C MET A 402 -20.59 3.22 -3.27
N GLY A 403 -20.82 3.46 -4.56
CA GLY A 403 -20.93 4.80 -5.14
C GLY A 403 -19.59 5.51 -5.40
N LEU A 404 -18.49 4.76 -5.46
CA LEU A 404 -17.12 5.26 -5.63
C LEU A 404 -16.57 4.88 -7.01
N LYS A 405 -15.55 5.62 -7.48
CA LYS A 405 -14.81 5.24 -8.68
C LYS A 405 -13.64 4.34 -8.29
N PRO A 406 -13.34 3.26 -9.03
CA PRO A 406 -12.18 2.42 -8.74
C PRO A 406 -10.85 3.19 -8.64
N THR A 407 -10.72 4.28 -9.40
CA THR A 407 -9.56 5.18 -9.38
C THR A 407 -9.41 6.01 -8.10
N ASP A 408 -10.45 6.10 -7.27
CA ASP A 408 -10.40 6.82 -5.98
C ASP A 408 -9.55 6.06 -4.94
N SER A 409 -9.40 4.74 -5.09
CA SER A 409 -8.56 3.91 -4.20
C SER A 409 -7.14 3.80 -4.76
N PRO A 410 -6.12 4.35 -4.06
CA PRO A 410 -4.73 4.28 -4.51
C PRO A 410 -4.24 2.86 -4.80
N ALA A 411 -4.63 1.88 -3.97
CA ALA A 411 -4.16 0.50 -4.11
C ALA A 411 -4.80 -0.19 -5.33
N VAL A 412 -6.12 -0.02 -5.51
CA VAL A 412 -6.85 -0.59 -6.66
C VAL A 412 -6.34 0.03 -7.96
N TYR A 413 -6.15 1.35 -7.98
CA TYR A 413 -5.69 2.02 -9.18
C TYR A 413 -4.24 1.63 -9.55
N LEU A 414 -3.34 1.53 -8.57
CA LEU A 414 -1.98 1.05 -8.83
C LEU A 414 -1.94 -0.40 -9.30
N ALA A 415 -2.78 -1.27 -8.73
CA ALA A 415 -2.90 -2.67 -9.17
C ALA A 415 -3.37 -2.76 -10.62
N TYR A 416 -4.35 -1.94 -11.01
CA TYR A 416 -4.78 -1.78 -12.39
C TYR A 416 -3.66 -1.29 -13.31
N ILE A 417 -2.98 -0.20 -12.96
CA ILE A 417 -1.89 0.35 -13.81
C ILE A 417 -0.78 -0.70 -14.05
N GLN A 418 -0.55 -1.55 -13.05
CA GLN A 418 0.47 -2.60 -13.09
C GLN A 418 -0.02 -3.92 -13.72
N GLY A 419 -1.25 -3.98 -14.22
CA GLY A 419 -1.75 -5.13 -14.97
C GLY A 419 -2.25 -6.28 -14.09
N ILE A 420 -2.53 -6.07 -12.80
CA ILE A 420 -3.08 -7.13 -11.93
C ILE A 420 -4.52 -7.46 -12.28
N GLY A 421 -5.30 -6.47 -12.71
CA GLY A 421 -6.66 -6.70 -13.18
C GLY A 421 -7.36 -5.44 -13.67
N PRO A 422 -8.44 -5.60 -14.44
CA PRO A 422 -9.17 -4.48 -15.04
C PRO A 422 -9.99 -3.72 -14.01
N ILE A 423 -10.25 -2.45 -14.32
CA ILE A 423 -11.27 -1.64 -13.63
C ILE A 423 -12.37 -1.20 -14.58
N GLU A 424 -12.15 -1.28 -15.89
CA GLU A 424 -13.06 -0.85 -16.96
C GLU A 424 -14.23 -1.83 -17.11
N GLU A 425 -15.41 -1.31 -17.41
CA GLU A 425 -16.66 -2.08 -17.38
C GLU A 425 -16.73 -3.10 -18.50
N GLU A 426 -16.23 -2.76 -19.68
CA GLU A 426 -16.12 -3.64 -20.84
C GLU A 426 -15.28 -4.90 -20.57
N ASN A 427 -14.34 -4.79 -19.62
CA ASN A 427 -13.43 -5.87 -19.23
C ASN A 427 -13.94 -6.66 -18.01
N ILE A 428 -15.11 -6.31 -17.45
CA ILE A 428 -15.70 -6.99 -16.30
C ILE A 428 -17.10 -7.48 -16.65
N GLU A 429 -17.27 -8.80 -16.74
CA GLU A 429 -18.58 -9.44 -16.85
C GLU A 429 -19.22 -9.58 -15.47
N VAL A 430 -20.27 -8.81 -15.20
CA VAL A 430 -21.08 -8.95 -13.99
C VAL A 430 -22.20 -9.97 -14.23
N VAL A 431 -22.30 -10.96 -13.33
CA VAL A 431 -23.31 -12.04 -13.39
C VAL A 431 -24.09 -12.09 -12.07
N GLY A 432 -25.39 -12.42 -12.14
CA GLY A 432 -26.30 -12.40 -10.99
C GLY A 432 -27.07 -11.08 -10.93
N ASN A 433 -27.09 -10.43 -9.76
CA ASN A 433 -27.68 -9.10 -9.61
C ASN A 433 -26.82 -8.05 -10.34
N SER A 434 -27.44 -7.00 -10.89
CA SER A 434 -26.68 -5.89 -11.49
C SER A 434 -26.10 -4.95 -10.42
N ILE A 435 -25.09 -4.16 -10.79
CA ILE A 435 -24.54 -3.13 -9.90
C ILE A 435 -25.63 -2.12 -9.53
N GLU A 436 -26.43 -1.68 -10.49
CA GLU A 436 -27.49 -0.70 -10.32
C GLU A 436 -28.58 -1.18 -9.35
N GLU A 437 -28.93 -2.46 -9.40
CA GLU A 437 -29.95 -3.06 -8.53
C GLU A 437 -29.54 -3.01 -7.05
N VAL A 438 -28.25 -3.21 -6.76
CA VAL A 438 -27.74 -3.31 -5.39
C VAL A 438 -26.96 -2.08 -4.93
N ARG A 439 -26.85 -1.06 -5.78
CA ARG A 439 -26.08 0.16 -5.51
C ARG A 439 -26.63 0.87 -4.28
N SER A 440 -25.76 1.13 -3.32
CA SER A 440 -26.08 1.87 -2.09
C SER A 440 -24.89 2.73 -1.70
N PRO A 441 -24.82 4.01 -2.10
CA PRO A 441 -23.66 4.86 -1.86
C PRO A 441 -23.26 4.92 -0.38
N PHE A 442 -21.97 4.78 -0.08
CA PHE A 442 -21.44 4.75 1.28
C PHE A 442 -21.09 6.16 1.76
N LEU A 443 -21.34 6.43 3.04
CA LEU A 443 -20.80 7.60 3.71
C LEU A 443 -19.27 7.47 3.81
N LEU A 444 -18.54 8.45 3.29
CA LEU A 444 -17.08 8.50 3.42
C LEU A 444 -16.65 9.13 4.75
N PRO A 445 -15.46 8.80 5.25
CA PRO A 445 -14.93 9.37 6.48
C PRO A 445 -14.72 10.89 6.37
N GLU A 446 -15.22 11.64 7.36
CA GLU A 446 -14.93 13.07 7.47
C GLU A 446 -13.50 13.29 8.00
N ILE A 447 -12.65 13.90 7.18
CA ILE A 447 -11.26 14.18 7.55
C ILE A 447 -11.10 15.66 7.89
N ASN A 448 -10.94 15.93 9.18
CA ASN A 448 -10.76 17.28 9.69
C ASN A 448 -9.31 17.57 10.10
N LEU A 449 -8.66 18.48 9.38
CA LEU A 449 -7.29 18.97 9.62
C LEU A 449 -7.25 20.45 10.04
N SER A 450 -8.36 20.99 10.55
CA SER A 450 -8.36 22.35 11.11
C SER A 450 -7.34 22.47 12.24
N ASN A 451 -6.71 23.64 12.31
CA ASN A 451 -5.50 23.89 13.09
C ASN A 451 -5.67 25.11 14.02
N GLY A 452 -4.81 25.25 15.02
CA GLY A 452 -4.87 26.32 16.02
C GLY A 452 -4.16 27.61 15.57
N PRO A 453 -4.25 28.71 16.34
CA PRO A 453 -3.54 29.96 16.04
C PRO A 453 -2.01 29.77 15.96
N HIS A 454 -1.43 28.97 16.86
CA HIS A 454 0.04 28.78 17.00
C HIS A 454 0.55 27.41 16.51
N PHE A 455 -0.35 26.59 15.98
CA PHE A 455 -0.07 25.28 15.42
C PHE A 455 -0.68 25.22 14.01
N LYS A 456 0.12 25.40 12.96
CA LYS A 456 -0.36 25.48 11.58
C LYS A 456 -0.08 24.21 10.81
N ILE A 457 -1.09 23.69 10.11
CA ILE A 457 -0.98 22.50 9.25
C ILE A 457 -1.07 22.95 7.80
N PHE A 458 -0.09 22.54 6.99
CA PHE A 458 -0.03 22.73 5.54
C PHE A 458 -0.15 21.36 4.86
N ALA A 459 -1.30 21.08 4.25
CA ALA A 459 -1.66 19.75 3.74
C ALA A 459 -1.90 19.70 2.22
N GLU A 460 -1.25 20.61 1.48
CA GLU A 460 -1.48 20.77 0.06
C GLU A 460 -0.93 19.58 -0.73
N GLY A 461 -1.75 19.00 -1.61
CA GLY A 461 -1.44 17.77 -2.34
C GLY A 461 -1.30 16.51 -1.46
N ALA A 462 -1.61 16.57 -0.16
CA ALA A 462 -1.49 15.38 0.70
C ALA A 462 -2.53 14.30 0.30
N CYS A 463 -2.07 13.05 0.20
CA CYS A 463 -2.91 11.91 -0.14
C CYS A 463 -3.87 11.51 1.01
N PRO A 464 -4.93 10.73 0.73
CA PRO A 464 -5.90 10.30 1.75
C PRO A 464 -5.26 9.63 2.97
N GLY A 465 -4.23 8.81 2.76
CA GLY A 465 -3.52 8.15 3.87
C GLY A 465 -2.91 9.12 4.86
N CYS A 466 -2.06 10.04 4.37
CA CYS A 466 -1.40 11.04 5.19
C CYS A 466 -2.42 11.93 5.93
N LYS A 467 -3.45 12.40 5.23
CA LYS A 467 -4.52 13.22 5.83
C LYS A 467 -5.28 12.47 6.93
N GLY A 468 -5.64 11.22 6.66
CA GLY A 468 -6.39 10.39 7.59
C GLY A 468 -5.62 10.05 8.87
N TYR A 469 -4.35 9.68 8.75
CA TYR A 469 -3.48 9.42 9.92
C TYR A 469 -3.22 10.68 10.74
N LEU A 470 -2.99 11.84 10.09
CA LEU A 470 -2.84 13.10 10.81
C LEU A 470 -4.14 13.54 11.49
N HIS A 471 -5.31 13.34 10.86
CA HIS A 471 -6.59 13.63 11.48
C HIS A 471 -6.77 12.89 12.80
N PHE A 472 -6.45 11.60 12.84
CA PHE A 472 -6.54 10.79 14.05
C PHE A 472 -5.72 11.38 15.21
N VAL A 473 -4.52 11.88 14.89
CA VAL A 473 -3.59 12.52 15.84
C VAL A 473 -4.15 13.85 16.32
N ILE A 474 -4.55 14.72 15.40
CA ILE A 474 -5.04 16.06 15.69
C ILE A 474 -6.37 16.04 16.45
N HIS A 475 -7.23 15.05 16.19
CA HIS A 475 -8.47 14.85 16.93
C HIS A 475 -8.23 14.71 18.44
N LYS A 476 -7.15 14.06 18.86
CA LYS A 476 -6.77 13.91 20.29
C LYS A 476 -6.36 15.23 20.96
N LEU A 477 -6.04 16.27 20.18
CA LEU A 477 -5.76 17.61 20.68
C LEU A 477 -7.03 18.47 20.84
N ARG A 478 -8.20 17.98 20.42
CA ARG A 478 -9.48 18.69 20.52
C ARG A 478 -10.19 18.37 21.81
N ARG A 479 -9.52 18.71 22.91
CA ARG A 479 -9.98 18.55 24.28
C ARG A 479 -9.53 19.75 25.11
N PRO A 480 -10.14 20.03 26.26
CA PRO A 480 -9.70 21.13 27.13
C PRO A 480 -8.20 21.05 27.44
N ASP A 481 -7.50 22.19 27.36
CA ASP A 481 -6.09 22.28 27.73
C ASP A 481 -5.94 22.17 29.26
N PRO A 482 -5.17 21.21 29.81
CA PRO A 482 -4.97 21.07 31.25
C PRO A 482 -4.41 22.33 31.95
N LYS A 483 -3.69 23.20 31.21
CA LYS A 483 -3.15 24.46 31.71
C LYS A 483 -4.12 25.64 31.59
N ASN A 484 -5.14 25.53 30.74
CA ASN A 484 -6.19 26.54 30.58
C ASN A 484 -7.45 25.88 29.97
N PRO A 485 -8.40 25.41 30.80
CA PRO A 485 -9.57 24.68 30.32
C PRO A 485 -10.50 25.48 29.39
N GLU A 486 -10.39 26.81 29.32
CA GLU A 486 -11.19 27.69 28.45
C GLU A 486 -10.82 27.59 26.96
N ARG A 487 -9.70 26.91 26.64
CA ARG A 487 -9.27 26.67 25.25
C ARG A 487 -9.06 25.19 24.97
N GLN A 488 -9.04 24.83 23.68
CA GLN A 488 -8.64 23.49 23.29
C GLN A 488 -7.11 23.33 23.32
N LEU A 489 -6.64 22.11 23.56
CA LEU A 489 -5.21 21.81 23.59
C LEU A 489 -4.50 22.14 22.26
N ILE A 490 -5.18 21.98 21.12
CA ILE A 490 -4.67 22.38 19.79
C ILE A 490 -4.43 23.90 19.65
N GLU A 491 -5.07 24.72 20.49
CA GLU A 491 -4.95 26.19 20.48
C GLU A 491 -3.86 26.70 21.40
N ARG A 492 -3.16 25.81 22.11
CA ARG A 492 -2.10 26.16 23.05
C ARG A 492 -1.04 27.06 22.38
N PRO A 493 -0.67 28.19 23.01
CA PRO A 493 0.42 29.03 22.52
C PRO A 493 1.77 28.30 22.53
N PHE A 494 2.57 28.55 21.49
CA PHE A 494 3.93 28.04 21.32
C PHE A 494 4.87 29.20 20.97
N ASP A 495 6.06 29.20 21.59
CA ASP A 495 7.18 30.06 21.19
C ASP A 495 8.46 29.20 21.08
N PRO A 496 9.00 28.98 19.86
CA PRO A 496 8.47 29.45 18.58
C PRO A 496 7.19 28.71 18.16
N GLU A 497 6.37 29.34 17.30
CA GLU A 497 5.19 28.71 16.71
C GLU A 497 5.53 27.43 15.94
N VAL A 498 4.55 26.53 15.83
CA VAL A 498 4.72 25.21 15.20
C VAL A 498 4.07 25.17 13.83
N ASN A 499 4.81 24.67 12.84
CA ASN A 499 4.33 24.34 11.51
C ASN A 499 4.42 22.83 11.28
N VAL A 500 3.36 22.23 10.74
CA VAL A 500 3.31 20.85 10.30
C VAL A 500 3.07 20.82 8.79
N PHE A 501 4.00 20.22 8.05
CA PHE A 501 3.92 20.06 6.60
C PHE A 501 3.60 18.62 6.27
N ILE A 502 2.61 18.40 5.40
CA ILE A 502 2.21 17.07 4.94
C ILE A 502 1.78 17.14 3.47
N GLY A 503 2.11 16.09 2.71
CA GLY A 503 1.97 16.12 1.25
C GLY A 503 3.26 16.56 0.56
N PRO A 504 3.26 16.74 -0.76
CA PRO A 504 4.47 17.03 -1.51
C PRO A 504 4.82 18.52 -1.69
N TYR A 505 3.92 19.45 -1.34
CA TYR A 505 4.06 20.88 -1.61
C TYR A 505 4.06 21.71 -0.32
N GLU A 506 5.07 22.57 -0.14
CA GLU A 506 5.20 23.47 1.02
C GLU A 506 4.86 24.93 0.69
N ASN A 507 4.87 25.30 -0.60
CA ASN A 507 4.50 26.61 -1.12
C ASN A 507 5.20 27.79 -0.45
N GLY A 508 6.50 27.64 -0.17
CA GLY A 508 7.33 28.71 0.41
C GLY A 508 7.03 29.05 1.86
N LYS A 509 6.22 28.25 2.57
CA LYS A 509 5.75 28.56 3.94
C LYS A 509 6.71 28.09 5.04
N ILE A 510 7.83 27.43 4.69
CA ILE A 510 8.85 27.00 5.64
C ILE A 510 9.56 28.23 6.23
N SER A 511 9.63 28.32 7.55
CA SER A 511 10.33 29.40 8.25
C SER A 511 11.36 28.85 9.22
N LYS A 512 12.58 29.38 9.19
CA LYS A 512 13.63 29.06 10.17
C LYS A 512 13.32 29.59 11.58
N LYS A 513 12.38 30.53 11.71
CA LYS A 513 11.93 31.10 13.00
C LYS A 513 10.85 30.26 13.68
N LYS A 514 10.38 29.20 13.04
CA LYS A 514 9.30 28.33 13.53
C LYS A 514 9.83 26.92 13.72
N LYS A 515 9.21 26.17 14.63
CA LYS A 515 9.46 24.73 14.73
C LYS A 515 8.71 24.03 13.61
N ASN A 516 9.44 23.46 12.64
CA ASN A 516 8.85 22.74 11.51
C ASN A 516 8.85 21.22 11.77
N ILE A 517 7.71 20.58 11.55
CA ILE A 517 7.55 19.12 11.53
C ILE A 517 7.12 18.72 10.12
N PHE A 518 7.86 17.79 9.52
CA PHE A 518 7.68 17.29 8.17
C PHE A 518 7.14 15.88 8.23
N ILE A 519 5.94 15.64 7.73
CA ILE A 519 5.28 14.33 7.82
C ILE A 519 5.29 13.63 6.46
N GLY A 520 5.95 12.48 6.45
CA GLY A 520 5.97 11.52 5.37
C GLY A 520 7.11 11.68 4.37
N LEU A 521 7.32 10.63 3.57
CA LEU A 521 8.32 10.56 2.51
C LEU A 521 8.24 11.74 1.54
N CYS A 522 7.04 12.25 1.28
CA CYS A 522 6.82 13.42 0.42
C CYS A 522 7.55 14.69 0.91
N GLN A 523 7.95 14.73 2.18
CA GLN A 523 8.65 15.86 2.82
C GLN A 523 10.13 15.56 3.14
N SER A 524 10.68 14.40 2.76
CA SER A 524 12.05 14.01 3.17
C SER A 524 13.15 14.94 2.66
N HIS A 525 12.94 15.61 1.53
CA HIS A 525 13.85 16.63 1.00
C HIS A 525 13.98 17.88 1.91
N ASN A 526 13.09 18.04 2.90
CA ASN A 526 13.14 19.10 3.91
C ASN A 526 13.71 18.65 5.27
N ALA A 527 14.27 17.44 5.37
CA ALA A 527 14.80 16.87 6.62
C ALA A 527 15.76 17.80 7.38
N SER A 528 16.59 18.57 6.67
CA SER A 528 17.55 19.50 7.29
C SER A 528 16.92 20.78 7.86
N LYS A 529 15.62 21.00 7.65
CA LYS A 529 14.90 22.23 8.02
C LYS A 529 13.96 22.05 9.22
N GLY A 530 13.91 20.87 9.83
CA GLY A 530 12.98 20.53 10.92
C GLY A 530 12.96 19.05 11.28
N GLU A 531 12.01 18.64 12.13
CA GLU A 531 11.83 17.24 12.54
C GLU A 531 11.09 16.46 11.42
N LEU A 532 11.67 15.38 10.93
CA LEU A 532 11.06 14.53 9.90
C LEU A 532 10.43 13.28 10.52
N VAL A 533 9.15 13.06 10.23
CA VAL A 533 8.40 11.86 10.57
C VAL A 533 8.31 10.99 9.32
N MET A 534 9.20 10.00 9.21
CA MET A 534 9.31 9.16 8.01
C MET A 534 8.16 8.15 7.85
N GLY A 535 7.85 7.82 6.60
CA GLY A 535 6.85 6.84 6.18
C GLY A 535 5.92 7.33 5.07
N CYS A 536 5.12 6.46 4.49
CA CYS A 536 4.22 6.78 3.38
C CYS A 536 2.93 5.91 3.41
N PRO A 537 1.89 6.29 4.16
CA PRO A 537 1.92 7.32 5.20
C PRO A 537 2.66 6.81 6.45
N PRO A 538 3.28 7.70 7.25
CA PRO A 538 3.81 7.33 8.56
C PRO A 538 2.74 6.69 9.44
N HIS A 539 3.14 5.76 10.30
CA HIS A 539 2.25 5.17 11.29
C HIS A 539 1.70 6.24 12.25
N ALA A 540 0.48 6.02 12.75
CA ALA A 540 -0.18 6.93 13.68
C ALA A 540 0.71 7.22 14.90
N GLU A 541 1.43 6.22 15.39
CA GLU A 541 2.28 6.32 16.57
C GLU A 541 3.49 7.23 16.34
N ALA A 542 4.14 7.15 15.18
CA ALA A 542 5.24 8.05 14.81
C ALA A 542 4.78 9.51 14.76
N ILE A 543 3.59 9.76 14.22
CA ILE A 543 2.99 11.09 14.19
C ILE A 543 2.57 11.53 15.60
N MET A 544 2.00 10.62 16.41
CA MET A 544 1.69 10.86 17.83
C MET A 544 2.92 11.32 18.59
N ASN A 545 4.03 10.59 18.47
CA ASN A 545 5.28 10.91 19.15
C ASN A 545 5.80 12.29 18.75
N ALA A 546 5.85 12.61 17.44
CA ALA A 546 6.31 13.92 17.00
C ALA A 546 5.44 15.07 17.50
N VAL A 547 4.11 14.89 17.50
CA VAL A 547 3.16 15.93 17.91
C VAL A 547 3.07 16.08 19.44
N PHE A 548 2.98 14.97 20.19
CA PHE A 548 2.83 15.01 21.65
C PHE A 548 4.13 15.39 22.39
N LYS A 549 5.30 15.28 21.77
CA LYS A 549 6.54 15.90 22.28
C LYS A 549 6.41 17.40 22.51
N LEU A 550 5.48 18.08 21.82
CA LEU A 550 5.19 19.50 22.03
C LEU A 550 4.39 19.77 23.32
N PHE A 551 3.82 18.74 23.93
CA PHE A 551 2.94 18.84 25.09
C PHE A 551 3.46 17.94 26.24
N PRO A 552 4.62 18.23 26.84
CA PRO A 552 5.25 17.35 27.83
C PRO A 552 4.43 17.17 29.11
N ASP A 553 3.53 18.11 29.42
CA ASP A 553 2.60 18.03 30.56
C ASP A 553 1.32 17.22 30.28
N VAL A 554 1.14 16.72 29.06
CA VAL A 554 -0.06 16.01 28.64
C VAL A 554 0.28 14.54 28.44
N PRO A 555 -0.36 13.60 29.16
CA PRO A 555 -0.19 12.19 28.92
C PRO A 555 -0.51 11.86 27.45
N ARG A 556 0.45 11.19 26.79
CA ARG A 556 0.25 10.68 25.43
C ARG A 556 -0.86 9.62 25.47
N PRO A 557 -1.89 9.72 24.60
CA PRO A 557 -2.91 8.70 24.52
C PRO A 557 -2.29 7.38 24.05
N THR A 558 -2.43 6.31 24.83
CA THR A 558 -2.02 4.96 24.46
C THR A 558 -2.82 4.49 23.24
N TYR A 559 -2.16 4.28 22.10
CA TYR A 559 -2.81 3.83 20.85
C TYR A 559 -2.79 2.31 20.66
N ALA A 560 -1.82 1.63 21.29
CA ALA A 560 -1.50 0.23 21.16
C ALA A 560 -0.83 -0.30 22.45
N ASP A 561 -0.54 -1.60 22.49
CA ASP A 561 0.48 -2.13 23.39
C ASP A 561 1.83 -1.53 22.98
N GLU A 562 2.26 -0.50 23.71
CA GLU A 562 3.42 0.33 23.35
C GLU A 562 4.71 -0.48 23.24
N SER A 563 4.74 -1.66 23.86
CA SER A 563 5.88 -2.57 23.81
C SER A 563 6.14 -3.13 22.40
N GLU A 564 5.10 -3.45 21.63
CA GLU A 564 5.27 -4.10 20.32
C GLU A 564 5.60 -3.10 19.20
N GLU A 565 4.97 -1.92 19.15
CA GLU A 565 5.34 -0.91 18.14
C GLU A 565 6.76 -0.38 18.35
N ALA A 566 7.17 -0.13 19.60
CA ALA A 566 8.52 0.32 19.92
C ALA A 566 9.56 -0.76 19.53
N LYS A 567 9.24 -2.04 19.76
CA LYS A 567 10.05 -3.17 19.33
C LYS A 567 10.18 -3.23 17.82
N LEU A 568 9.08 -3.10 17.07
CA LEU A 568 9.11 -3.09 15.61
C LEU A 568 9.87 -1.88 15.04
N GLU A 569 9.73 -0.71 15.66
CA GLU A 569 10.52 0.47 15.30
C GLU A 569 12.02 0.23 15.56
N GLY A 570 12.37 -0.41 16.67
CA GLY A 570 13.75 -0.83 16.97
C GLY A 570 14.31 -1.79 15.92
N MET A 571 13.57 -2.84 15.59
CA MET A 571 13.93 -3.79 14.53
C MET A 571 14.08 -3.12 13.17
N LEU A 572 13.19 -2.19 12.82
CA LEU A 572 13.32 -1.41 11.60
C LEU A 572 14.59 -0.56 11.63
N LYS A 573 14.90 0.12 12.74
CA LYS A 573 16.14 0.91 12.86
C LYS A 573 17.39 0.05 12.63
N GLU A 574 17.42 -1.17 13.14
CA GLU A 574 18.53 -2.11 12.88
C GLU A 574 18.65 -2.47 11.40
N ILE A 575 17.52 -2.73 10.71
CA ILE A 575 17.49 -2.95 9.26
C ILE A 575 18.02 -1.72 8.52
N LEU A 576 17.54 -0.54 8.90
CA LEU A 576 17.90 0.74 8.29
C LEU A 576 19.36 1.14 8.53
N GLN A 577 19.96 0.77 9.66
CA GLN A 577 21.38 0.97 9.95
C GLN A 577 22.27 0.21 8.96
N LYS A 578 21.85 -0.98 8.49
CA LYS A 578 22.57 -1.72 7.44
C LYS A 578 22.63 -0.94 6.12
N PHE A 579 21.68 -0.03 5.90
CA PHE A 579 21.66 0.84 4.73
C PHE A 579 22.44 2.15 4.93
N GLN A 580 23.20 2.37 6.01
CA GLN A 580 23.88 3.66 6.28
C GLN A 580 22.93 4.86 6.11
N LEU A 581 21.77 4.80 6.76
CA LEU A 581 20.89 5.96 6.86
C LEU A 581 21.50 7.00 7.80
N THR A 582 22.29 7.92 7.24
CA THR A 582 22.64 9.21 7.86
C THR A 582 21.65 10.29 7.48
#